data_AF-A0AAD3DTI8-F1
#
_entry.id   AF-A0AAD3DTI8-F1
#
_cell.length_a   1.000
_cell.length_b   1.000
_cell.length_c   1.000
_cell.angle_alpha   90.00
_cell.angle_beta   90.00
_cell.angle_gamma   90.00
#
_symmetry.space_group_name_H-M   'P 1'
#
loop_
_entity.id
_entity.type
_entity.pdbx_description
1 polymer ?
#
loop_
_entity_poly.entity_id
_entity_poly.type
_entity_poly.pdbx_seq_one_letter_code
_entity_poly.pdbx_strand_id
1 'polypeptide(L)'
;MGAAGDQLELVYEDELDDSFTGLASEDGPMTVAGFGSLLSERSARYTFPNLTDFRLGKVHGWRRVFAHTADVFFARGIARPDTAEIASLSLERCEPTSQQPQWGVLVAQATAGAPEGLPAPVAAAEAATPAVAAATPAAVVVSLFEVPATPASVAAFIAREHEFRFVAVEPTDMEGRPVGRKAVICARNTDADYRRLRCPPDEWARRWSPYGITRVWRDDVLPCRTYLRHCVLAARALGPQAEEAFLQGTFLADRRTTIAEHLARNPDIMEERPPPELSERYNG
;
A
#
# COMPACT_ATOMS: atom_id res chain seq x y z
N MET A 1 -19.24 22.90 27.51
CA MET A 1 -18.40 21.77 27.05
C MET A 1 -18.74 21.53 25.59
N GLY A 2 -17.92 22.02 24.66
CA GLY A 2 -18.14 21.82 23.23
C GLY A 2 -17.91 20.35 22.85
N ALA A 3 -18.77 19.80 21.99
CA ALA A 3 -18.65 18.45 21.47
C ALA A 3 -17.33 18.31 20.69
N ALA A 4 -16.36 17.64 21.29
CA ALA A 4 -15.29 16.99 20.52
C ALA A 4 -15.90 15.71 19.93
N GLY A 5 -15.99 15.48 18.62
CA GLY A 5 -15.73 16.29 17.44
C GLY A 5 -16.20 15.42 16.27
N ASP A 6 -17.02 15.96 15.36
CA ASP A 6 -17.65 15.19 14.27
C ASP A 6 -16.68 14.89 13.10
N GLN A 7 -15.40 15.18 13.30
CA GLN A 7 -14.35 15.16 12.29
C GLN A 7 -13.62 13.81 12.28
N LEU A 8 -13.38 13.28 11.09
CA LEU A 8 -12.56 12.08 10.88
C LEU A 8 -11.12 12.33 11.33
N GLU A 9 -10.50 11.33 11.94
CA GLU A 9 -9.07 11.37 12.30
C GLU A 9 -8.18 11.30 11.06
N LEU A 10 -8.62 10.54 10.05
CA LEU A 10 -7.90 10.34 8.81
C LEU A 10 -8.77 10.69 7.61
N VAL A 11 -8.29 11.63 6.79
CA VAL A 11 -8.98 12.12 5.59
C VAL A 11 -8.10 11.84 4.38
N TYR A 12 -8.71 11.26 3.34
CA TYR A 12 -8.12 11.16 2.02
C TYR A 12 -8.90 12.08 1.07
N GLU A 13 -8.21 12.97 0.36
CA GLU A 13 -8.85 13.89 -0.60
C GLU A 13 -9.59 13.14 -1.71
N ASP A 14 -9.05 11.99 -2.12
CA ASP A 14 -9.58 11.12 -3.18
C ASP A 14 -10.35 9.91 -2.64
N GLU A 15 -10.93 10.02 -1.45
CA GLU A 15 -11.75 8.93 -0.89
C GLU A 15 -13.03 8.72 -1.72
N LEU A 16 -13.34 7.45 -1.96
CA LEU A 16 -14.54 7.03 -2.67
C LEU A 16 -15.71 6.87 -1.70
N ASP A 17 -16.91 7.26 -2.15
CA ASP A 17 -18.17 6.89 -1.49
C ASP A 17 -18.47 5.38 -1.65
N ASP A 18 -19.49 4.86 -0.97
CA ASP A 18 -19.85 3.44 -1.05
C ASP A 18 -20.46 3.01 -2.41
N SER A 19 -20.56 3.92 -3.37
CA SER A 19 -20.93 3.64 -4.78
C SER A 19 -19.74 3.68 -5.73
N PHE A 20 -18.55 4.05 -5.23
CA PHE A 20 -17.34 4.27 -6.02
C PHE A 20 -17.57 5.26 -7.16
N THR A 21 -18.32 6.33 -6.88
CA THR A 21 -18.68 7.35 -7.88
C THR A 21 -17.44 7.93 -8.55
N GLY A 22 -17.47 7.99 -9.90
CA GLY A 22 -16.37 8.55 -10.70
C GLY A 22 -15.18 7.62 -10.93
N LEU A 23 -15.23 6.36 -10.48
CA LEU A 23 -14.18 5.38 -10.74
C LEU A 23 -14.34 4.63 -12.07
N ALA A 24 -15.58 4.45 -12.53
CA ALA A 24 -15.88 3.77 -13.79
C ALA A 24 -15.35 4.59 -14.99
N SER A 25 -14.73 3.93 -15.97
CA SER A 25 -14.51 4.56 -17.28
C SER A 25 -15.85 4.78 -17.99
N GLU A 26 -15.89 5.70 -18.95
CA GLU A 26 -17.09 6.05 -19.75
C GLU A 26 -17.84 4.82 -20.31
N ASP A 27 -17.15 3.69 -20.52
CA ASP A 27 -17.65 2.44 -21.13
C ASP A 27 -17.77 1.21 -20.18
N GLY A 28 -17.75 1.34 -18.84
CA GLY A 28 -18.37 0.32 -17.97
C GLY A 28 -17.56 -0.40 -16.87
N PRO A 29 -16.24 -0.69 -16.96
CA PRO A 29 -15.51 -1.30 -15.85
C PRO A 29 -14.88 -0.26 -14.91
N MET A 30 -14.69 -0.65 -13.65
CA MET A 30 -13.81 0.03 -12.70
C MET A 30 -12.50 -0.74 -12.55
N THR A 31 -11.41 -0.02 -12.28
CA THR A 31 -10.08 -0.63 -12.12
C THR A 31 -9.76 -0.81 -10.64
N VAL A 32 -9.31 -2.00 -10.26
CA VAL A 32 -8.81 -2.31 -8.91
C VAL A 32 -7.29 -2.40 -8.95
N ALA A 33 -6.63 -1.79 -7.97
CA ALA A 33 -5.19 -1.88 -7.77
C ALA A 33 -4.87 -2.80 -6.57
N GLY A 34 -4.48 -4.04 -6.85
CA GLY A 34 -4.15 -5.06 -5.85
C GLY A 34 -2.69 -5.00 -5.40
N PHE A 35 -2.44 -4.97 -4.09
CA PHE A 35 -1.07 -4.78 -3.54
C PHE A 35 -0.63 -5.84 -2.52
N GLY A 36 -1.56 -6.69 -2.07
CA GLY A 36 -1.34 -7.84 -1.16
C GLY A 36 -1.79 -9.14 -1.82
N SER A 37 -2.76 -9.85 -1.23
CA SER A 37 -3.31 -11.07 -1.85
C SER A 37 -3.83 -10.88 -3.29
N LEU A 38 -4.30 -9.68 -3.64
CA LEU A 38 -4.78 -9.37 -4.99
C LEU A 38 -3.66 -9.26 -6.04
N LEU A 39 -2.38 -9.36 -5.65
CA LEU A 39 -1.28 -9.60 -6.59
C LEU A 39 -1.42 -10.97 -7.29
N SER A 40 -2.16 -11.90 -6.69
CA SER A 40 -2.49 -13.18 -7.30
C SER A 40 -3.81 -13.07 -8.04
N GLU A 41 -3.78 -13.29 -9.35
CA GLU A 41 -5.01 -13.31 -10.17
C GLU A 41 -5.99 -14.36 -9.65
N ARG A 42 -5.51 -15.52 -9.21
CA ARG A 42 -6.33 -16.56 -8.58
C ARG A 42 -7.06 -16.03 -7.34
N SER A 43 -6.35 -15.36 -6.44
CA SER A 43 -6.95 -14.74 -5.24
C SER A 43 -7.90 -13.60 -5.56
N ALA A 44 -7.65 -12.86 -6.63
CA ALA A 44 -8.54 -11.82 -7.13
C ALA A 44 -9.85 -12.42 -7.69
N ARG A 45 -9.76 -13.54 -8.44
CA ARG A 45 -10.92 -14.25 -9.00
C ARG A 45 -11.85 -14.85 -7.96
N TYR A 46 -11.39 -15.11 -6.73
CA TYR A 46 -12.30 -15.48 -5.63
C TYR A 46 -13.33 -14.40 -5.28
N THR A 47 -13.03 -13.13 -5.53
CA THR A 47 -13.96 -12.02 -5.32
C THR A 47 -14.55 -11.53 -6.64
N PHE A 48 -13.76 -11.54 -7.71
CA PHE A 48 -14.18 -11.10 -9.03
C PHE A 48 -13.92 -12.21 -10.06
N PRO A 49 -14.78 -13.24 -10.14
CA PRO A 49 -14.54 -14.40 -11.00
C PRO A 49 -14.31 -14.04 -12.47
N ASN A 50 -14.98 -12.97 -12.92
CA ASN A 50 -14.96 -12.49 -14.30
C ASN A 50 -14.06 -11.26 -14.49
N LEU A 51 -13.07 -11.03 -13.61
CA LEU A 51 -12.11 -9.95 -13.84
C LEU A 51 -11.39 -10.13 -15.19
N THR A 52 -11.01 -9.00 -15.78
CA THR A 52 -10.30 -8.93 -17.06
C THR A 52 -9.05 -8.06 -16.95
N ASP A 53 -8.17 -8.14 -17.95
CA ASP A 53 -6.99 -7.27 -18.13
C ASP A 53 -6.07 -7.20 -16.89
N PHE A 54 -5.80 -8.37 -16.30
CA PHE A 54 -4.88 -8.50 -15.18
C PHE A 54 -3.44 -8.21 -15.62
N ARG A 55 -2.86 -7.12 -15.11
CA ARG A 55 -1.53 -6.62 -15.51
C ARG A 55 -0.78 -5.96 -14.35
N LEU A 56 0.49 -5.64 -14.54
CA LEU A 56 1.28 -4.89 -13.56
C LEU A 56 1.13 -3.38 -13.75
N GLY A 57 1.20 -2.65 -12.63
CA GLY A 57 1.30 -1.20 -12.61
C GLY A 57 1.99 -0.69 -11.35
N LYS A 58 2.08 0.64 -11.24
CA LYS A 58 2.67 1.35 -10.11
C LYS A 58 1.70 2.41 -9.59
N VAL A 59 1.67 2.53 -8.26
CA VAL A 59 0.93 3.58 -7.54
C VAL A 59 1.93 4.39 -6.72
N HIS A 60 2.02 5.70 -6.99
CA HIS A 60 3.04 6.60 -6.44
C HIS A 60 2.56 7.34 -5.19
N GLY A 61 3.46 7.63 -4.26
CA GLY A 61 3.17 8.33 -3.01
C GLY A 61 2.60 7.43 -1.91
N TRP A 62 2.75 6.10 -2.03
CA TRP A 62 2.21 5.13 -1.10
C TRP A 62 3.29 4.12 -0.67
N ARG A 63 3.07 3.50 0.50
CA ARG A 63 3.87 2.38 1.02
C ARG A 63 2.98 1.24 1.51
N ARG A 64 3.49 0.00 1.44
CA ARG A 64 2.83 -1.19 2.01
C ARG A 64 3.30 -1.44 3.44
N VAL A 65 2.36 -1.63 4.36
CA VAL A 65 2.68 -1.84 5.79
C VAL A 65 1.82 -2.96 6.39
N PHE A 66 2.46 -3.91 7.06
CA PHE A 66 1.82 -4.98 7.85
C PHE A 66 1.40 -4.46 9.24
N ALA A 67 0.39 -3.59 9.27
CA ALA A 67 -0.07 -2.86 10.46
C ALA A 67 -1.59 -3.00 10.72
N HIS A 68 -2.23 -3.99 10.11
CA HIS A 68 -3.69 -4.16 10.12
C HIS A 68 -4.08 -5.58 10.50
N THR A 69 -4.85 -5.77 11.56
CA THR A 69 -5.41 -7.08 11.93
C THR A 69 -6.61 -7.41 11.06
N ALA A 70 -6.63 -8.55 10.37
CA ALA A 70 -7.81 -8.95 9.58
C ALA A 70 -8.63 -10.02 10.32
N ASP A 71 -9.93 -9.81 10.48
CA ASP A 71 -10.81 -10.74 11.22
C ASP A 71 -10.82 -12.15 10.60
N VAL A 72 -10.72 -12.17 9.27
CA VAL A 72 -10.76 -13.37 8.46
C VAL A 72 -9.62 -14.33 8.77
N PHE A 73 -8.49 -13.85 9.30
CA PHE A 73 -7.37 -14.71 9.69
C PHE A 73 -7.70 -15.55 10.92
N PHE A 74 -8.50 -15.01 11.84
CA PHE A 74 -8.96 -15.72 13.02
C PHE A 74 -10.06 -16.72 12.65
N ALA A 75 -11.03 -16.30 11.84
CA ALA A 75 -12.09 -17.18 11.34
C ALA A 75 -11.54 -18.38 10.55
N ARG A 76 -10.37 -18.22 9.91
CA ARG A 76 -9.67 -19.24 9.13
C ARG A 76 -8.64 -20.05 9.91
N GLY A 77 -8.42 -19.74 11.19
CA GLY A 77 -7.41 -20.43 12.00
C GLY A 77 -5.97 -20.24 11.54
N ILE A 78 -5.66 -19.14 10.85
CA ILE A 78 -4.29 -18.80 10.40
C ILE A 78 -3.64 -17.67 11.19
N ALA A 79 -4.40 -16.99 12.06
CA ALA A 79 -3.88 -16.02 13.00
C ALA A 79 -3.14 -16.72 14.17
N ARG A 80 -2.03 -16.14 14.64
CA ARG A 80 -1.32 -16.59 15.85
C ARG A 80 -1.25 -15.46 16.88
N PRO A 81 -2.27 -15.31 17.75
CA PRO A 81 -2.32 -14.21 18.70
C PRO A 81 -1.18 -14.23 19.72
N ASP A 82 -0.74 -15.43 20.13
CA ASP A 82 0.31 -15.62 21.14
C ASP A 82 1.68 -15.07 20.70
N THR A 83 1.93 -15.04 19.38
CA THR A 83 3.16 -14.49 18.77
C THR A 83 2.93 -13.14 18.08
N ALA A 84 1.71 -12.59 18.17
CA ALA A 84 1.25 -11.41 17.46
C ALA A 84 1.38 -11.49 15.91
N GLU A 85 1.55 -12.68 15.32
CA GLU A 85 1.59 -12.91 13.87
C GLU A 85 0.16 -12.92 13.28
N ILE A 86 -0.49 -11.75 13.33
CA ILE A 86 -1.90 -11.54 12.98
C ILE A 86 -2.11 -10.43 11.94
N ALA A 87 -1.05 -9.77 11.50
CA ALA A 87 -1.15 -8.64 10.59
C ALA A 87 -1.36 -9.08 9.13
N SER A 88 -2.30 -8.40 8.49
CA SER A 88 -2.47 -8.28 7.05
C SER A 88 -1.84 -6.97 6.56
N LEU A 89 -2.06 -6.64 5.29
CA LEU A 89 -1.36 -5.58 4.57
C LEU A 89 -2.29 -4.41 4.27
N SER A 90 -1.78 -3.18 4.40
CA SER A 90 -2.49 -1.95 4.02
C SER A 90 -1.58 -1.00 3.25
N LEU A 91 -2.17 -0.06 2.50
CA LEU A 91 -1.44 1.09 1.96
C LEU A 91 -1.56 2.31 2.87
N GLU A 92 -0.44 2.99 3.09
CA GLU A 92 -0.38 4.29 3.76
C GLU A 92 0.21 5.32 2.80
N ARG A 93 -0.32 6.56 2.81
CA ARG A 93 0.34 7.67 2.09
C ARG A 93 1.72 7.90 2.69
N CYS A 94 2.70 8.08 1.83
CA CYS A 94 4.01 8.56 2.25
C CYS A 94 3.89 10.04 2.63
N GLU A 95 4.52 10.43 3.72
CA GLU A 95 4.60 11.85 4.06
C GLU A 95 5.36 12.59 2.94
N PRO A 96 4.89 13.77 2.51
CA PRO A 96 5.62 14.56 1.53
C PRO A 96 6.99 14.90 2.11
N THR A 97 8.05 14.54 1.40
CA THR A 97 9.42 14.89 1.79
C THR A 97 9.52 16.41 1.83
N SER A 98 9.61 16.99 3.02
CA SER A 98 9.58 18.45 3.27
C SER A 98 10.87 19.18 2.87
N GLN A 99 11.60 18.70 1.86
CA GLN A 99 12.77 19.35 1.30
C GLN A 99 12.79 19.19 -0.22
N GLN A 100 12.04 20.02 -0.94
CA GLN A 100 12.47 20.44 -2.27
C GLN A 100 13.49 21.57 -2.09
N PRO A 101 14.73 21.45 -2.63
CA PRO A 101 15.61 22.58 -2.71
C PRO A 101 14.97 23.61 -3.65
N GLN A 102 14.81 24.84 -3.17
CA GLN A 102 14.42 25.96 -4.04
C GLN A 102 15.62 26.28 -4.91
N TRP A 103 15.60 25.90 -6.19
CA TRP A 103 16.57 26.44 -7.16
C TRP A 103 16.23 27.92 -7.37
N GLY A 104 16.81 28.77 -6.53
CA GLY A 104 16.91 30.19 -6.80
C GLY A 104 17.76 30.37 -8.06
N VAL A 105 17.15 30.86 -9.13
CA VAL A 105 17.87 31.30 -10.33
C VAL A 105 18.73 32.50 -9.92
N LEU A 106 20.01 32.28 -9.65
CA LEU A 106 20.97 33.37 -9.54
C LEU A 106 21.27 33.85 -10.96
N VAL A 107 20.60 34.93 -11.37
CA VAL A 107 20.95 35.66 -12.58
C VAL A 107 22.28 36.35 -12.30
N ALA A 108 23.37 35.82 -12.86
CA ALA A 108 24.66 36.46 -12.82
C ALA A 108 24.61 37.77 -13.62
N GLN A 109 24.62 38.91 -12.92
CA GLN A 109 24.90 40.20 -13.54
C GLN A 109 26.41 40.30 -13.78
N ALA A 110 26.81 40.23 -15.04
CA ALA A 110 28.17 40.53 -15.46
C ALA A 110 28.45 42.03 -15.23
N THR A 111 29.34 42.34 -14.29
CA THR A 111 29.98 43.66 -14.22
C THR A 111 31.36 43.56 -14.84
N ALA A 112 31.55 44.33 -15.91
CA ALA A 112 32.81 44.49 -16.60
C ALA A 112 33.74 45.39 -15.78
N GLY A 113 35.00 44.97 -15.62
CA GLY A 113 36.06 45.81 -15.05
C GLY A 113 37.15 45.01 -14.35
N ALA A 114 38.07 44.42 -15.11
CA ALA A 114 39.32 43.88 -14.58
C ALA A 114 40.46 44.88 -14.80
N PRO A 115 41.33 45.13 -13.79
CA PRO A 115 42.71 45.49 -14.03
C PRO A 115 43.61 44.25 -13.91
N GLU A 116 44.58 44.16 -14.83
CA GLU A 116 45.56 43.09 -14.94
C GLU A 116 46.49 42.97 -13.73
N GLY A 117 46.84 41.72 -13.39
CA GLY A 117 48.11 41.41 -12.72
C GLY A 117 48.04 40.89 -11.29
N LEU A 118 47.53 39.67 -11.08
CA LEU A 118 47.85 38.82 -9.92
C LEU A 118 47.82 37.33 -10.34
N PRO A 119 48.67 36.46 -9.76
CA PRO A 119 48.86 35.09 -10.24
C PRO A 119 47.64 34.19 -9.96
N ALA A 120 47.43 33.22 -10.85
CA ALA A 120 46.32 32.26 -10.81
C ALA A 120 46.23 31.52 -9.45
N PRO A 121 45.03 31.40 -8.85
CA PRO A 121 44.86 30.55 -7.69
C PRO A 121 44.98 29.09 -8.11
N VAL A 122 45.75 28.35 -7.33
CA VAL A 122 45.88 26.89 -7.39
C VAL A 122 44.48 26.29 -7.34
N ALA A 123 44.13 25.46 -8.33
CA ALA A 123 42.84 24.79 -8.41
C ALA A 123 42.59 23.99 -7.13
N ALA A 124 41.74 24.51 -6.24
CA ALA A 124 41.08 23.71 -5.25
C ALA A 124 40.16 22.77 -6.02
N ALA A 125 40.47 21.46 -5.98
CA ALA A 125 39.56 20.45 -6.48
C ALA A 125 38.23 20.63 -5.75
N GLU A 126 37.21 21.14 -6.47
CA GLU A 126 35.84 21.04 -6.02
C GLU A 126 35.55 19.56 -5.83
N ALA A 127 35.47 19.15 -4.57
CA ALA A 127 34.89 17.88 -4.22
C ALA A 127 33.49 17.89 -4.80
N ALA A 128 33.28 17.11 -5.87
CA ALA A 128 31.97 16.87 -6.43
C ALA A 128 31.11 16.32 -5.30
N THR A 129 30.25 17.17 -4.74
CA THR A 129 29.17 16.77 -3.86
C THR A 129 28.43 15.65 -4.59
N PRO A 130 28.27 14.45 -4.01
CA PRO A 130 27.52 13.42 -4.69
C PRO A 130 26.15 14.01 -4.96
N ALA A 131 25.74 14.00 -6.23
CA ALA A 131 24.39 14.36 -6.60
C ALA A 131 23.48 13.51 -5.71
N VAL A 132 22.78 14.17 -4.79
CA VAL A 132 21.73 13.52 -4.01
C VAL A 132 20.77 13.03 -5.06
N ALA A 133 20.82 11.73 -5.35
CA ALA A 133 19.88 11.09 -6.25
C ALA A 133 18.51 11.50 -5.74
N ALA A 134 17.77 12.28 -6.54
CA ALA A 134 16.42 12.69 -6.19
C ALA A 134 15.69 11.41 -5.78
N ALA A 135 15.35 11.31 -4.50
CA ALA A 135 14.76 10.10 -3.95
C ALA A 135 13.57 9.78 -4.84
N THR A 136 13.64 8.65 -5.55
CA THR A 136 12.53 8.26 -6.42
C THR A 136 11.28 8.23 -5.53
N PRO A 137 10.23 8.97 -5.87
CA PRO A 137 9.03 9.00 -5.04
C PRO A 137 8.57 7.57 -4.79
N ALA A 138 8.28 7.25 -3.53
CA ALA A 138 7.92 5.90 -3.13
C ALA A 138 6.76 5.39 -3.99
N ALA A 139 6.95 4.25 -4.65
CA ALA A 139 5.95 3.66 -5.52
C ALA A 139 5.74 2.19 -5.14
N VAL A 140 4.48 1.78 -5.11
CA VAL A 140 4.10 0.38 -4.88
C VAL A 140 3.79 -0.26 -6.22
N VAL A 141 4.45 -1.40 -6.49
CA VAL A 141 4.06 -2.28 -7.60
C VAL A 141 2.78 -3.02 -7.21
N VAL A 142 1.77 -2.90 -8.06
CA VAL A 142 0.42 -3.45 -7.90
C VAL A 142 0.05 -4.31 -9.10
N SER A 143 -0.92 -5.20 -8.92
CA SER A 143 -1.74 -5.69 -10.02
C SER A 143 -2.82 -4.66 -10.33
N LEU A 144 -3.12 -4.45 -11.61
CA LEU A 144 -4.27 -3.71 -12.10
C LEU A 144 -5.17 -4.70 -12.82
N PHE A 145 -6.47 -4.63 -12.56
CA PHE A 145 -7.47 -5.43 -13.26
C PHE A 145 -8.83 -4.76 -13.24
N GLU A 146 -9.65 -5.14 -14.21
CA GLU A 146 -10.93 -4.53 -14.49
C GLU A 146 -12.04 -5.42 -13.97
N VAL A 147 -13.01 -4.80 -13.30
CA VAL A 147 -14.22 -5.46 -12.80
C VAL A 147 -15.45 -4.63 -13.20
N PRO A 148 -16.63 -5.24 -13.33
CA PRO A 148 -17.84 -4.48 -13.65
C PRO A 148 -18.08 -3.38 -12.60
N ALA A 149 -18.35 -2.15 -13.02
CA ALA A 149 -18.70 -1.05 -12.10
C ALA A 149 -20.19 -1.11 -11.70
N THR A 150 -20.61 -2.26 -11.17
CA THR A 150 -21.99 -2.49 -10.73
C THR A 150 -22.11 -2.39 -9.22
N PRO A 151 -23.30 -2.06 -8.66
CA PRO A 151 -23.51 -2.07 -7.21
C PRO A 151 -23.12 -3.41 -6.55
N ALA A 152 -23.35 -4.53 -7.23
CA ALA A 152 -22.97 -5.86 -6.73
C ALA A 152 -21.45 -6.05 -6.62
N SER A 153 -20.70 -5.59 -7.62
CA SER A 153 -19.23 -5.66 -7.63
C SER A 153 -18.62 -4.74 -6.57
N VAL A 154 -19.16 -3.52 -6.41
CA VAL A 154 -18.75 -2.58 -5.37
C VAL A 154 -19.03 -3.16 -3.98
N ALA A 155 -20.25 -3.66 -3.74
CA ALA A 155 -20.62 -4.29 -2.48
C ALA A 155 -19.76 -5.53 -2.17
N ALA A 156 -19.45 -6.37 -3.16
CA ALA A 156 -18.57 -7.52 -3.00
C ALA A 156 -17.14 -7.10 -2.59
N PHE A 157 -16.65 -5.99 -3.13
CA PHE A 157 -15.34 -5.47 -2.78
C PHE A 157 -15.32 -4.87 -1.38
N ILE A 158 -16.32 -4.04 -1.06
CA ILE A 158 -16.56 -3.47 0.27
C ILE A 158 -16.65 -4.57 1.34
N ALA A 159 -17.36 -5.66 1.06
CA ALA A 159 -17.49 -6.77 1.98
C ALA A 159 -16.17 -7.54 2.18
N ARG A 160 -15.35 -7.65 1.13
CA ARG A 160 -14.02 -8.29 1.19
C ARG A 160 -13.03 -7.47 2.01
N GLU A 161 -13.01 -6.16 1.81
CA GLU A 161 -12.02 -5.23 2.36
C GLU A 161 -12.67 -4.30 3.40
N HIS A 162 -13.52 -4.87 4.25
CA HIS A 162 -14.45 -4.17 5.14
C HIS A 162 -13.78 -3.14 6.07
N GLU A 163 -12.57 -3.45 6.53
CA GLU A 163 -11.82 -2.65 7.48
C GLU A 163 -11.18 -1.39 6.86
N PHE A 164 -10.97 -1.39 5.55
CA PHE A 164 -10.17 -0.40 4.84
C PHE A 164 -10.97 0.86 4.45
N ARG A 165 -10.23 1.90 4.08
CA ARG A 165 -10.74 3.07 3.34
C ARG A 165 -10.49 2.84 1.86
N PHE A 166 -11.41 3.27 1.00
CA PHE A 166 -11.28 3.11 -0.45
C PHE A 166 -10.86 4.43 -1.07
N VAL A 167 -9.68 4.45 -1.71
CA VAL A 167 -9.09 5.68 -2.24
C VAL A 167 -8.84 5.51 -3.72
N ALA A 168 -9.27 6.49 -4.51
CA ALA A 168 -8.95 6.56 -5.92
C ALA A 168 -7.50 7.04 -6.11
N VAL A 169 -6.77 6.37 -7.00
CA VAL A 169 -5.40 6.71 -7.38
C VAL A 169 -5.26 6.73 -8.90
N GLU A 170 -4.24 7.42 -9.38
CA GLU A 170 -3.85 7.44 -10.78
C GLU A 170 -2.62 6.55 -10.99
N PRO A 171 -2.80 5.29 -11.42
CA PRO A 171 -1.69 4.39 -11.65
C PRO A 171 -0.93 4.73 -12.92
N THR A 172 0.34 4.32 -12.94
CA THR A 172 1.16 4.24 -14.16
C THR A 172 1.44 2.79 -14.50
N ASP A 173 1.79 2.50 -15.75
CA ASP A 173 2.40 1.22 -16.11
C ASP A 173 3.82 1.07 -15.52
N MET A 174 4.49 -0.03 -15.86
CA MET A 174 5.83 -0.30 -15.35
C MET A 174 6.89 0.64 -15.93
N GLU A 175 6.64 1.25 -17.09
CA GLU A 175 7.47 2.27 -17.74
C GLU A 175 7.20 3.70 -17.24
N GLY A 176 6.21 3.87 -16.35
CA GLY A 176 5.86 5.17 -15.78
C GLY A 176 4.88 5.99 -16.62
N ARG A 177 4.27 5.42 -17.66
CA ARG A 177 3.23 6.09 -18.46
C ARG A 177 1.89 6.01 -17.72
N PRO A 178 1.10 7.08 -17.67
CA PRO A 178 -0.24 7.03 -17.08
C PRO A 178 -1.10 5.95 -17.74
N VAL A 179 -1.82 5.17 -16.93
CA VAL A 179 -2.76 4.15 -17.46
C VAL A 179 -3.99 4.83 -18.08
N GLY A 180 -4.26 6.09 -17.76
CA GLY A 180 -5.34 6.88 -18.34
C GLY A 180 -6.72 6.64 -17.72
N ARG A 181 -6.78 5.92 -16.58
CA ARG A 181 -7.99 5.74 -15.77
C ARG A 181 -7.61 5.62 -14.29
N LYS A 182 -8.50 6.03 -13.40
CA LYS A 182 -8.32 5.86 -11.95
C LYS A 182 -8.47 4.40 -11.55
N ALA A 183 -7.78 4.01 -10.49
CA ALA A 183 -7.95 2.71 -9.84
C ALA A 183 -8.26 2.90 -8.35
N VAL A 184 -8.99 1.94 -7.76
CA VAL A 184 -9.23 1.92 -6.32
C VAL A 184 -8.16 1.10 -5.60
N ILE A 185 -7.66 1.64 -4.50
CA ILE A 185 -6.83 0.92 -3.53
C ILE A 185 -7.52 0.85 -2.16
N CYS A 186 -7.10 -0.13 -1.36
CA CYS A 186 -7.45 -0.24 0.05
C CYS A 186 -6.38 0.44 0.91
N ALA A 187 -6.74 1.57 1.50
CA ALA A 187 -5.86 2.38 2.33
C ALA A 187 -6.13 2.15 3.82
N ARG A 188 -5.12 2.48 4.63
CA ARG A 188 -5.22 2.43 6.09
C ARG A 188 -6.41 3.24 6.61
N ASN A 189 -7.02 2.74 7.68
CA ASN A 189 -8.01 3.44 8.47
C ASN A 189 -7.49 3.70 9.91
N THR A 190 -8.28 4.34 10.76
CA THR A 190 -8.06 4.36 12.21
C THR A 190 -9.14 3.55 12.92
N ASP A 191 -8.89 3.09 14.15
CA ASP A 191 -9.91 2.39 14.93
C ASP A 191 -11.13 3.27 15.22
N ALA A 192 -10.94 4.58 15.45
CA ALA A 192 -12.03 5.52 15.68
C ALA A 192 -12.90 5.67 14.43
N ASP A 193 -12.28 5.94 13.28
CA ASP A 193 -12.98 6.10 12.00
C ASP A 193 -13.64 4.78 11.56
N TYR A 194 -12.96 3.64 11.73
CA TYR A 194 -13.49 2.31 11.40
C TYR A 194 -14.75 1.98 12.21
N ARG A 195 -14.70 2.16 13.54
CA ARG A 195 -15.87 1.94 14.41
C ARG A 195 -17.04 2.85 14.05
N ARG A 196 -16.74 4.09 13.66
CA ARG A 196 -17.75 5.08 13.29
C ARG A 196 -18.41 4.78 11.96
N LEU A 197 -17.62 4.46 10.94
CA LEU A 197 -18.08 4.39 9.55
C LEU A 197 -18.54 2.98 9.14
N ARG A 198 -17.91 1.93 9.68
CA ARG A 198 -18.01 0.56 9.13
C ARG A 198 -18.32 -0.51 10.16
N CYS A 199 -17.90 -0.31 11.41
CA CYS A 199 -17.96 -1.34 12.45
C CYS A 199 -18.68 -0.83 13.70
N PRO A 200 -20.02 -0.63 13.64
CA PRO A 200 -20.80 -0.23 14.81
C PRO A 200 -20.69 -1.27 15.94
N PRO A 201 -21.07 -0.94 17.18
CA PRO A 201 -20.78 -1.77 18.36
C PRO A 201 -21.16 -3.25 18.23
N ASP A 202 -22.32 -3.57 17.65
CA ASP A 202 -22.75 -4.97 17.46
C ASP A 202 -21.87 -5.71 16.44
N GLU A 203 -21.47 -5.05 15.37
CA GLU A 203 -20.57 -5.62 14.36
C GLU A 203 -19.15 -5.79 14.93
N TRP A 204 -18.70 -4.86 15.77
CA TRP A 204 -17.45 -5.01 16.50
C TRP A 204 -17.51 -6.20 17.46
N ALA A 205 -18.60 -6.32 18.21
CA ALA A 205 -18.82 -7.43 19.14
C ALA A 205 -18.85 -8.78 18.41
N ARG A 206 -19.40 -8.82 17.19
CA ARG A 206 -19.44 -10.02 16.36
C ARG A 206 -18.06 -10.40 15.81
N ARG A 207 -17.29 -9.43 15.31
CA ARG A 207 -16.02 -9.68 14.60
C ARG A 207 -14.81 -9.83 15.52
N TRP A 208 -14.70 -9.00 16.55
CA TRP A 208 -13.44 -8.79 17.28
C TRP A 208 -13.47 -9.28 18.72
N SER A 209 -14.60 -9.13 19.41
CA SER A 209 -14.73 -9.57 20.81
C SER A 209 -14.44 -11.06 21.03
N PRO A 210 -14.82 -12.01 20.15
CA PRO A 210 -14.49 -13.43 20.33
C PRO A 210 -12.99 -13.70 20.37
N TYR A 211 -12.18 -12.80 19.80
CA TYR A 211 -10.74 -12.92 19.70
C TYR A 211 -9.99 -11.98 20.66
N GLY A 212 -10.71 -11.25 21.52
CA GLY A 212 -10.11 -10.27 22.45
C GLY A 212 -9.44 -9.08 21.75
N ILE A 213 -9.78 -8.81 20.49
CA ILE A 213 -9.18 -7.73 19.71
C ILE A 213 -9.83 -6.39 20.10
N THR A 214 -9.01 -5.45 20.54
CA THR A 214 -9.45 -4.10 20.96
C THR A 214 -9.05 -3.01 19.96
N ARG A 215 -8.07 -3.28 19.10
CA ARG A 215 -7.58 -2.41 18.02
C ARG A 215 -7.30 -3.24 16.77
N VAL A 216 -7.74 -2.77 15.62
CA VAL A 216 -7.49 -3.36 14.31
C VAL A 216 -6.22 -2.78 13.70
N TRP A 217 -6.01 -1.47 13.84
CA TRP A 217 -4.88 -0.74 13.25
C TRP A 217 -3.76 -0.57 14.28
N ARG A 218 -2.63 -1.25 14.07
CA ARG A 218 -1.66 -1.57 15.12
C ARG A 218 -0.21 -1.37 14.68
N ASP A 219 0.63 -1.10 15.66
CA ASP A 219 2.09 -0.95 15.56
C ASP A 219 2.86 -2.07 16.29
N ASP A 220 2.14 -2.95 17.00
CA ASP A 220 2.65 -4.00 17.88
C ASP A 220 2.33 -5.41 17.36
N VAL A 221 2.30 -5.60 16.04
CA VAL A 221 1.95 -6.87 15.39
C VAL A 221 2.98 -7.28 14.33
N LEU A 222 3.04 -8.58 14.09
CA LEU A 222 3.83 -9.19 13.03
C LEU A 222 2.92 -9.72 11.91
N PRO A 223 3.45 -9.86 10.67
CA PRO A 223 2.72 -10.45 9.56
C PRO A 223 2.16 -11.83 9.92
N CYS A 224 0.89 -12.09 9.59
CA CYS A 224 0.38 -13.46 9.56
C CYS A 224 1.22 -14.25 8.55
N ARG A 225 1.88 -15.32 9.01
CA ARG A 225 2.88 -16.06 8.25
C ARG A 225 2.34 -16.62 6.94
N THR A 226 1.19 -17.31 7.01
CA THR A 226 0.51 -17.89 5.84
C THR A 226 0.17 -16.82 4.82
N TYR A 227 -0.30 -15.66 5.28
CA TYR A 227 -0.67 -14.55 4.41
C TYR A 227 0.57 -13.85 3.80
N LEU A 228 1.62 -13.63 4.60
CA LEU A 228 2.88 -13.06 4.12
C LEU A 228 3.49 -13.94 3.04
N ARG A 229 3.61 -15.25 3.29
CA ARG A 229 4.11 -16.21 2.31
C ARG A 229 3.31 -16.15 1.00
N HIS A 230 1.98 -16.13 1.09
CA HIS A 230 1.13 -15.99 -0.09
C HIS A 230 1.43 -14.71 -0.89
N CYS A 231 1.57 -13.56 -0.22
CA CYS A 231 1.87 -12.30 -0.90
C CYS A 231 3.24 -12.31 -1.58
N VAL A 232 4.26 -12.90 -0.94
CA VAL A 232 5.60 -13.05 -1.52
C VAL A 232 5.58 -13.94 -2.75
N LEU A 233 4.88 -15.09 -2.69
CA LEU A 233 4.73 -15.98 -3.83
C LEU A 233 3.94 -15.34 -4.98
N ALA A 234 2.89 -14.58 -4.66
CA ALA A 234 2.12 -13.83 -5.65
C ALA A 234 2.98 -12.77 -6.34
N ALA A 235 3.76 -11.99 -5.58
CA ALA A 235 4.70 -11.02 -6.14
C ALA A 235 5.77 -11.68 -7.02
N ARG A 236 6.33 -12.83 -6.59
CA ARG A 236 7.28 -13.63 -7.37
C ARG A 236 6.69 -14.11 -8.69
N ALA A 237 5.44 -14.56 -8.70
CA ALA A 237 4.77 -15.04 -9.91
C ALA A 237 4.60 -13.92 -10.96
N LEU A 238 4.53 -12.65 -10.54
CA LEU A 238 4.47 -11.48 -11.43
C LEU A 238 5.85 -11.08 -11.98
N GLY A 239 6.93 -11.65 -11.48
CA GLY A 239 8.29 -11.47 -12.00
C GLY A 239 9.25 -10.76 -11.04
N PRO A 240 10.55 -10.72 -11.37
CA PRO A 240 11.61 -10.28 -10.45
C PRO A 240 11.43 -8.86 -9.92
N GLN A 241 10.98 -7.94 -10.78
CA GLN A 241 10.76 -6.54 -10.39
C GLN A 241 9.63 -6.39 -9.36
N ALA A 242 8.57 -7.20 -9.49
CA ALA A 242 7.46 -7.19 -8.54
C ALA A 242 7.86 -7.85 -7.20
N GLU A 243 8.62 -8.95 -7.24
CA GLU A 243 9.18 -9.58 -6.06
C GLU A 243 10.11 -8.64 -5.30
N GLU A 244 11.09 -8.04 -5.97
CA GLU A 244 12.03 -7.10 -5.37
C GLU A 244 11.28 -5.90 -4.75
N ALA A 245 10.35 -5.30 -5.49
CA ALA A 245 9.52 -4.20 -4.98
C ALA A 245 8.66 -4.62 -3.77
N PHE A 246 8.22 -5.88 -3.70
CA PHE A 246 7.51 -6.40 -2.53
C PHE A 246 8.43 -6.56 -1.34
N LEU A 247 9.58 -7.22 -1.52
CA LEU A 247 10.51 -7.52 -0.43
C LEU A 247 11.15 -6.27 0.16
N GLN A 248 11.53 -5.30 -0.68
CA GLN A 248 12.23 -4.09 -0.26
C GLN A 248 11.30 -2.92 0.06
N GLY A 249 10.13 -2.84 -0.61
CA GLY A 249 9.18 -1.73 -0.50
C GLY A 249 7.99 -1.99 0.42
N THR A 250 8.03 -3.07 1.20
CA THR A 250 6.98 -3.43 2.17
C THR A 250 7.58 -3.54 3.56
N PHE A 251 6.87 -2.99 4.55
CA PHE A 251 7.38 -2.85 5.91
C PHE A 251 6.53 -3.58 6.95
N LEU A 252 7.15 -3.91 8.08
CA LEU A 252 6.45 -4.34 9.28
C LEU A 252 5.68 -3.16 9.91
N ALA A 253 4.94 -3.43 10.98
CA ALA A 253 4.16 -2.43 11.71
C ALA A 253 5.01 -1.25 12.24
N ASP A 254 6.33 -1.45 12.39
CA ASP A 254 7.30 -0.41 12.76
C ASP A 254 7.61 0.59 11.64
N ARG A 255 7.13 0.35 10.41
CA ARG A 255 7.35 1.16 9.19
C ARG A 255 8.83 1.34 8.83
N ARG A 256 9.70 0.44 9.31
CA ARG A 256 11.16 0.52 9.16
C ARG A 256 11.74 -0.79 8.67
N THR A 257 11.40 -1.89 9.32
CA THR A 257 11.91 -3.21 8.95
C THR A 257 11.22 -3.68 7.68
N THR A 258 12.00 -3.98 6.64
CA THR A 258 11.50 -4.51 5.37
C THR A 258 11.09 -5.98 5.48
N ILE A 259 10.27 -6.46 4.54
CA ILE A 259 9.95 -7.89 4.44
C ILE A 259 11.20 -8.71 4.11
N ALA A 260 12.12 -8.20 3.30
CA ALA A 260 13.40 -8.86 3.04
C ALA A 260 14.16 -9.15 4.35
N GLU A 261 14.33 -8.14 5.22
CA GLU A 261 15.00 -8.30 6.51
C GLU A 261 14.24 -9.23 7.46
N HIS A 262 12.91 -9.13 7.48
CA HIS A 262 12.07 -9.99 8.32
C HIS A 262 12.20 -11.47 7.93
N LEU A 263 12.13 -11.79 6.64
CA LEU A 263 12.30 -13.16 6.13
C LEU A 263 13.73 -13.67 6.29
N ALA A 264 14.74 -12.81 6.17
CA ALA A 264 16.13 -13.20 6.46
C ALA A 264 16.31 -13.66 7.91
N ARG A 265 15.58 -13.06 8.86
CA ARG A 265 15.58 -13.45 10.28
C ARG A 265 14.65 -14.63 10.59
N ASN A 266 13.63 -14.86 9.77
CA ASN A 266 12.57 -15.86 9.97
C ASN A 266 12.28 -16.62 8.65
N PRO A 267 13.26 -17.38 8.12
CA PRO A 267 13.15 -18.00 6.80
C PRO A 267 12.06 -19.09 6.75
N ASP A 268 11.73 -19.69 7.89
CA ASP A 268 10.70 -20.70 8.08
C ASP A 268 9.28 -20.19 7.74
N ILE A 269 9.07 -18.87 7.65
CA ILE A 269 7.81 -18.29 7.14
C ILE A 269 7.51 -18.77 5.71
N MET A 270 8.54 -18.92 4.88
CA MET A 270 8.37 -19.36 3.49
C MET A 270 8.03 -20.85 3.37
N GLU A 271 8.15 -21.61 4.46
CA GLU A 271 7.78 -23.02 4.55
C GLU A 271 6.34 -23.22 5.06
N GLU A 272 5.72 -22.16 5.61
CA GLU A 272 4.37 -22.18 6.16
C GLU A 272 3.36 -22.66 5.11
N ARG A 273 2.55 -23.67 5.44
CA ARG A 273 1.49 -24.14 4.54
C ARG A 273 0.13 -23.65 5.07
N PRO A 274 -0.75 -23.14 4.19
CA PRO A 274 -2.12 -22.89 4.60
C PRO A 274 -2.79 -24.22 5.01
N PRO A 275 -3.83 -24.16 5.86
CA PRO A 275 -4.75 -25.27 6.04
C PRO A 275 -5.23 -25.83 4.68
N PRO A 276 -5.43 -27.16 4.53
CA PRO A 276 -5.77 -27.78 3.24
C PRO A 276 -6.94 -27.10 2.51
N GLU A 277 -7.99 -26.72 3.24
CA GLU A 277 -9.18 -26.03 2.75
C GLU A 277 -8.92 -24.60 2.25
N LEU A 278 -7.75 -24.03 2.56
CA LEU A 278 -7.31 -22.70 2.12
C LEU A 278 -6.14 -22.77 1.13
N SER A 279 -5.68 -23.96 0.76
CA SER A 279 -4.55 -24.16 -0.16
C SER A 279 -4.76 -23.48 -1.51
N GLU A 280 -6.00 -23.46 -1.99
CA GLU A 280 -6.33 -22.79 -3.24
C GLU A 280 -6.26 -21.26 -3.15
N ARG A 281 -6.39 -20.70 -1.95
CA ARG A 281 -6.44 -19.25 -1.71
C ARG A 281 -5.10 -18.67 -1.25
N TYR A 282 -4.25 -19.47 -0.61
CA TYR A 282 -3.02 -19.00 0.04
C TYR A 282 -1.78 -19.79 -0.41
N ASN A 283 -1.58 -19.97 -1.72
CA ASN A 283 -0.42 -20.71 -2.24
C ASN A 283 0.34 -20.01 -3.38
N GLY A 284 0.28 -18.68 -3.38
CA GLY A 284 0.78 -17.85 -4.48
C GLY A 284 -0.34 -17.55 -5.45
#